data_AF-A0A7V8YML9-F1
#
_entry.id   AF-A0A7V8YML9-F1
#
_cell.length_a   1.000
_cell.length_b   1.000
_cell.length_c   1.000
_cell.angle_alpha   90.00
_cell.angle_beta   90.00
_cell.angle_gamma   90.00
#
_symmetry.space_group_name_H-M   'P 1'
#
loop_
_entity.id
_entity.type
_entity.pdbx_description
1 polymer ?
#
loop_
_entity_poly.entity_id
_entity_poly.type
_entity_poly.pdbx_seq_one_letter_code
_entity_poly.pdbx_strand_id
1 'polypeptide(L)'
;MPRLTGRVIVVTAAAAATARMLAEEGAAVVLVGTGPDAGETAAEIKEAGGRAVVFAGDLDVSDDRAALAEMVEELFPARDA
;
A
#
# COMPACT_ATOMS: atom_id res chain seq x y z
N MET A 1 10.20 9.53 -15.63
CA MET A 1 10.83 9.54 -14.31
C MET A 1 9.78 9.13 -13.29
N PRO A 2 10.00 8.11 -12.45
CA PRO A 2 9.03 7.67 -11.45
C PRO A 2 8.75 8.79 -10.43
N ARG A 3 7.54 9.34 -10.45
CA ARG A 3 7.14 10.55 -9.71
C ARG A 3 6.91 10.33 -8.23
N LEU A 4 6.75 9.07 -7.81
CA LEU A 4 6.33 8.69 -6.47
C LEU A 4 7.41 7.89 -5.72
N THR A 5 8.64 7.90 -6.24
CA THR A 5 9.79 7.30 -5.56
C THR A 5 9.92 7.82 -4.13
N GLY A 6 9.98 6.90 -3.17
CA GLY A 6 10.10 7.24 -1.75
C GLY A 6 8.78 7.65 -1.07
N ARG A 7 7.66 7.61 -1.79
CA ARG A 7 6.33 7.85 -1.22
C ARG A 7 5.67 6.53 -0.84
N VAL A 8 4.96 6.53 0.28
CA VAL A 8 4.02 5.48 0.67
C VAL A 8 2.61 5.98 0.38
N ILE A 9 1.79 5.18 -0.29
CA ILE A 9 0.43 5.54 -0.64
C ILE A 9 -0.53 4.46 -0.18
N VAL A 10 -1.48 4.87 0.64
CA VAL A 10 -2.57 4.02 1.13
C VAL A 10 -3.74 4.12 0.16
N VAL A 11 -4.21 2.98 -0.34
CA VAL A 11 -5.37 2.89 -1.24
C VAL A 11 -6.30 1.78 -0.78
N THR A 12 -7.59 1.92 -1.06
CA THR A 12 -8.55 0.84 -0.83
C THR A 12 -8.21 -0.38 -1.70
N ALA A 13 -8.38 -1.59 -1.14
CA ALA A 13 -8.19 -2.86 -1.82
C ALA A 13 -9.03 -3.00 -3.12
N ALA A 14 -10.15 -2.28 -3.23
CA ALA A 14 -10.96 -2.26 -4.44
C ALA A 14 -10.33 -1.49 -5.62
N ALA A 15 -9.26 -0.72 -5.39
CA ALA A 15 -8.63 0.14 -6.40
C ALA A 15 -7.39 -0.50 -7.05
N ALA A 16 -7.51 -1.75 -7.48
CA ALA A 16 -6.37 -2.54 -7.97
C ALA A 16 -5.64 -1.91 -9.18
N ALA A 17 -6.36 -1.32 -10.14
CA ALA A 17 -5.75 -0.64 -11.28
C ALA A 17 -4.93 0.59 -10.84
N THR A 18 -5.47 1.38 -9.89
CA THR A 18 -4.78 2.53 -9.32
C THR A 18 -3.53 2.09 -8.55
N ALA A 19 -3.63 1.01 -7.75
CA ALA A 19 -2.50 0.46 -7.01
C ALA A 19 -1.32 0.10 -7.94
N ARG A 20 -1.60 -0.58 -9.07
CA ARG A 20 -0.58 -0.92 -10.08
C ARG A 20 0.06 0.33 -10.68
N MET A 21 -0.73 1.29 -11.13
CA MET A 21 -0.23 2.56 -11.70
C MET A 21 0.65 3.34 -10.71
N LEU A 22 0.30 3.36 -9.42
CA LEU A 22 1.09 4.03 -8.39
C LEU A 22 2.44 3.32 -8.15
N ALA A 23 2.44 1.99 -8.17
CA ALA A 23 3.65 1.19 -8.03
C ALA A 23 4.60 1.38 -9.22
N GLU A 24 4.08 1.45 -10.45
CA GLU A 24 4.85 1.76 -11.67
C GLU A 24 5.54 3.13 -11.58
N GLU A 25 4.92 4.09 -10.88
CA GLU A 25 5.47 5.41 -10.60
C GLU A 25 6.47 5.43 -9.41
N GLY A 26 6.80 4.27 -8.84
CA GLY A 26 7.83 4.08 -7.81
C GLY A 26 7.33 4.13 -6.35
N ALA A 27 6.02 4.24 -6.14
CA ALA A 27 5.43 4.26 -4.81
C ALA A 27 5.57 2.89 -4.10
N ALA A 28 5.62 2.93 -2.77
CA ALA A 28 5.21 1.80 -1.96
C ALA A 28 3.69 1.88 -1.72
N VAL A 29 2.97 0.80 -2.01
CA VAL A 29 1.49 0.79 -1.96
C VAL A 29 1.01 -0.03 -0.77
N VAL A 30 0.08 0.53 -0.01
CA VAL A 30 -0.63 -0.17 1.07
C VAL A 30 -2.08 -0.35 0.64
N LEU A 31 -2.48 -1.60 0.39
CA LEU A 31 -3.85 -1.98 0.05
C LEU A 31 -4.63 -2.21 1.34
N VAL A 32 -5.63 -1.37 1.62
CA VAL A 32 -6.45 -1.45 2.84
C VAL A 32 -7.83 -2.02 2.56
N GLY A 33 -8.21 -3.02 3.36
CA GLY A 33 -9.54 -3.63 3.36
C GLY A 33 -9.50 -5.13 3.11
N THR A 34 -10.67 -5.77 3.17
CA THR A 34 -10.83 -7.23 3.11
C THR A 34 -11.34 -7.71 1.74
N GLY A 35 -10.86 -7.10 0.66
CA GLY A 35 -11.20 -7.54 -0.70
C GLY A 35 -10.49 -8.87 -1.02
N PRO A 36 -11.16 -9.84 -1.70
CA PRO A 36 -10.55 -11.12 -2.05
C PRO A 36 -9.29 -10.96 -2.90
N ASP A 37 -9.22 -9.88 -3.70
CA ASP A 37 -8.17 -9.68 -4.70
C ASP A 37 -7.01 -8.82 -4.19
N ALA A 38 -7.04 -8.37 -2.92
CA ALA A 38 -5.99 -7.51 -2.36
C ALA A 38 -4.63 -8.23 -2.33
N GLY A 39 -4.64 -9.51 -1.94
CA GLY A 39 -3.45 -10.36 -1.92
C GLY A 39 -2.89 -10.60 -3.31
N GLU A 40 -3.75 -10.89 -4.29
CA GLU A 40 -3.36 -11.08 -5.70
C GLU A 40 -2.75 -9.80 -6.28
N THR A 41 -3.43 -8.66 -6.10
CA THR A 41 -2.93 -7.36 -6.55
C THR A 41 -1.56 -7.04 -5.95
N ALA A 42 -1.37 -7.31 -4.65
CA ALA A 42 -0.09 -7.10 -3.99
C ALA A 42 1.01 -8.04 -4.52
N ALA A 43 0.66 -9.28 -4.84
CA ALA A 43 1.57 -10.25 -5.45
C ALA A 43 2.01 -9.79 -6.84
N GLU A 44 1.08 -9.41 -7.71
CA GLU A 44 1.38 -8.89 -9.06
C GLU A 44 2.29 -7.66 -9.01
N ILE A 45 2.03 -6.71 -8.11
CA ILE A 45 2.87 -5.52 -7.95
C ILE A 45 4.30 -5.93 -7.56
N LYS A 46 4.46 -6.91 -6.66
CA LYS A 46 5.78 -7.40 -6.25
C LYS A 46 6.48 -8.15 -7.38
N GLU A 47 5.77 -8.97 -8.16
CA GLU A 47 6.30 -9.69 -9.32
C GLU A 47 6.79 -8.72 -10.41
N ALA A 48 6.12 -7.58 -10.57
CA ALA A 48 6.55 -6.49 -11.46
C ALA A 48 7.72 -5.65 -10.90
N GLY A 49 8.26 -6.00 -9.72
CA GLY A 49 9.37 -5.29 -9.07
C GLY A 49 8.95 -4.07 -8.24
N GLY A 50 7.66 -3.85 -8.07
CA GLY A 50 7.09 -2.81 -7.21
C GLY A 50 7.07 -3.21 -5.74
N ARG A 51 6.56 -2.31 -4.89
CA ARG A 51 6.43 -2.51 -3.44
C ARG A 51 4.97 -2.42 -3.04
N ALA A 52 4.42 -3.51 -2.49
CA ALA A 52 3.05 -3.56 -2.00
C ALA A 52 2.92 -4.35 -0.69
N VAL A 53 1.98 -3.93 0.17
CA VAL A 53 1.56 -4.67 1.37
C VAL A 53 0.04 -4.58 1.51
N VAL A 54 -0.57 -5.55 2.18
CA VAL A 54 -2.01 -5.59 2.43
C VAL A 54 -2.24 -5.39 3.92
N PHE A 55 -3.14 -4.48 4.26
CA PHE A 55 -3.66 -4.29 5.60
C PHE A 55 -5.13 -4.70 5.64
N ALA A 56 -5.42 -5.80 6.33
CA ALA A 56 -6.77 -6.29 6.53
C ALA A 56 -7.37 -5.62 7.77
N GLY A 57 -7.93 -4.42 7.58
CA GLY A 57 -8.65 -3.69 8.61
C GLY A 57 -9.69 -2.74 8.01
N ASP A 58 -10.56 -2.23 8.86
CA ASP A 58 -11.66 -1.33 8.56
C ASP A 58 -11.31 0.11 8.96
N LEU A 59 -11.23 1.02 8.00
CA LEU A 59 -10.87 2.42 8.26
C LEU A 59 -11.94 3.22 8.99
N ASP A 60 -13.17 2.69 9.14
CA ASP A 60 -14.18 3.29 9.99
C ASP A 60 -13.90 3.01 11.49
N VAL A 61 -13.13 1.96 11.79
CA VAL A 61 -12.70 1.58 13.15
C VAL A 61 -11.46 2.37 13.56
N SER A 62 -11.51 3.00 14.74
CA SER A 62 -10.39 3.83 15.21
C SER A 62 -9.11 3.06 15.48
N ASP A 63 -9.23 1.86 16.05
CA ASP A 63 -8.08 1.03 16.39
C ASP A 63 -7.38 0.52 15.13
N ASP A 64 -8.14 0.17 14.08
CA ASP A 64 -7.59 -0.25 12.79
C ASP A 64 -6.86 0.90 12.09
N ARG A 65 -7.33 2.15 12.21
CA ARG A 65 -6.59 3.31 11.71
C ARG A 65 -5.25 3.50 12.44
N ALA A 66 -5.22 3.28 13.75
CA ALA A 66 -3.99 3.37 14.53
C ALA A 66 -3.01 2.24 14.14
N ALA A 67 -3.51 1.01 14.04
CA ALA A 67 -2.72 -0.15 13.62
C ALA A 67 -2.17 0.00 12.19
N LEU A 68 -2.93 0.62 11.27
CA LEU A 68 -2.45 0.95 9.93
C LEU A 68 -1.28 1.95 9.99
N ALA A 69 -1.39 3.00 10.79
CA ALA A 69 -0.32 4.00 10.93
C ALA A 69 0.96 3.36 11.49
N GLU A 70 0.84 2.57 12.55
CA GLU A 70 1.97 1.82 13.13
C GLU A 70 2.62 0.89 12.10
N MET A 71 1.81 0.10 11.37
CA MET A 71 2.33 -0.79 10.32
C MET A 71 3.07 -0.01 9.22
N VAL A 72 2.55 1.16 8.82
CA VAL A 72 3.21 2.01 7.81
C VAL A 72 4.55 2.52 8.32
N GLU A 73 4.63 2.98 9.57
CA GLU A 73 5.87 3.46 10.18
C GLU A 73 6.93 2.37 10.32
N GLU A 74 6.52 1.16 10.71
CA GLU A 74 7.43 0.02 10.85
C GLU A 74 7.96 -0.47 9.50
N LEU A 75 7.10 -0.59 8.48
CA LEU A 75 7.48 -1.16 7.18
C LEU A 75 8.15 -0.15 6.26
N PHE A 76 7.84 1.14 6.44
CA PHE A 76 8.33 2.22 5.60
C PHE A 76 8.83 3.39 6.45
N PRO A 77 9.93 3.19 7.21
CA PRO A 77 10.48 4.25 8.05
C PRO A 77 10.80 5.47 7.20
N ALA A 78 10.43 6.65 7.70
CA ALA A 78 10.79 7.91 7.09
C ALA A 78 12.31 7.94 6.93
N ARG A 79 12.77 8.05 5.68
CA ARG A 79 14.18 8.33 5.42
C ARG A 79 14.32 9.85 5.54
N ASP A 80 15.12 10.30 6.51
CA ASP A 80 15.50 11.70 6.62
C ASP A 80 15.97 12.20 5.25
N ALA A 81 15.35 13.29 4.78
CA ALA A 81 15.62 13.92 3.49
C ALA A 81 16.92 14.72 3.52
#